data_AF-A0A7C7WXB0-F1
#
_entry.id   AF-A0A7C7WXB0-F1
#
_cell.length_a   1.000
_cell.length_b   1.000
_cell.length_c   1.000
_cell.angle_alpha   90.00
_cell.angle_beta   90.00
_cell.angle_gamma   90.00
#
_symmetry.space_group_name_H-M   'P 1'
#
loop_
_entity.id
_entity.type
_entity.pdbx_description
1 polymer ?
#
loop_
_entity_poly.entity_id
_entity_poly.type
_entity_poly.pdbx_seq_one_letter_code
_entity_poly.pdbx_strand_id
1 'polypeptide(L)' 'LGASGGIEAIVCVKSIQNSTIPPTINLDNPDPACDLDYTPNVARERDVKIVMSNSFGFGGHNASLIFGQLD' A
#
# COMPACT_ATOMS: atom_id res chain seq x y z
N LEU A 1 14.40 -2.35 -0.31
CA LEU A 1 14.48 -3.21 -1.52
C LEU A 1 15.01 -4.58 -1.11
N GLY A 2 14.28 -5.62 -1.49
CA GLY A 2 14.47 -7.01 -1.07
C GLY A 2 13.20 -7.77 -1.43
N ALA A 3 12.83 -8.80 -0.67
CA ALA A 3 11.57 -9.53 -0.90
C ALA A 3 10.29 -8.71 -0.62
N SER A 4 10.39 -7.64 0.20
CA SER A 4 9.21 -6.84 0.60
C SER A 4 8.47 -6.24 -0.58
N GLY A 5 9.19 -5.65 -1.55
CA GLY A 5 8.58 -5.05 -2.74
C GLY A 5 7.80 -6.06 -3.60
N GLY A 6 8.21 -7.33 -3.63
CA GLY A 6 7.47 -8.39 -4.30
C GLY A 6 6.17 -8.76 -3.57
N ILE A 7 6.22 -8.87 -2.25
CA ILE A 7 5.04 -9.15 -1.41
C ILE A 7 4.05 -7.98 -1.48
N GLU A 8 4.53 -6.74 -1.34
CA GLU A 8 3.73 -5.52 -1.43
C GLU A 8 3.05 -5.39 -2.80
N ALA A 9 3.76 -5.71 -3.90
CA ALA A 9 3.17 -5.73 -5.23
C ALA A 9 2.02 -6.76 -5.36
N ILE A 10 2.19 -7.97 -4.81
CA ILE A 10 1.11 -8.98 -4.76
C ILE A 10 -0.09 -8.43 -3.98
N VAL A 11 0.13 -7.84 -2.81
CA VAL A 11 -0.93 -7.27 -1.97
C VAL A 11 -1.65 -6.11 -2.68
N CYS A 12 -0.92 -5.26 -3.40
CA CYS A 12 -1.49 -4.20 -4.24
C CYS A 12 -2.44 -4.77 -5.30
N VAL A 13 -2.02 -5.81 -6.03
CA VAL A 13 -2.87 -6.49 -7.03
C VAL A 13 -4.08 -7.16 -6.37
N LYS A 14 -3.91 -7.78 -5.20
CA LYS A 14 -5.03 -8.36 -4.43
C LYS A 14 -6.02 -7.30 -3.95
N SER A 15 -5.55 -6.09 -3.66
CA SER A 15 -6.40 -4.96 -3.25
C SER A 15 -7.32 -4.52 -4.39
N ILE A 16 -6.82 -4.52 -5.64
CA ILE A 16 -7.65 -4.33 -6.84
C ILE A 16 -8.66 -5.47 -6.98
N GLN A 17 -8.21 -6.73 -6.93
CA GLN A 17 -9.06 -7.90 -7.15
C GLN A 17 -10.20 -8.04 -6.14
N ASN A 18 -9.95 -7.69 -4.89
CA ASN A 18 -10.89 -7.87 -3.79
C ASN A 18 -11.61 -6.59 -3.39
N SER A 19 -11.35 -5.45 -4.05
CA SER A 19 -11.90 -4.13 -3.70
C SER A 19 -11.76 -3.82 -2.19
N THR A 20 -10.61 -4.16 -1.62
CA THR A 20 -10.34 -4.04 -0.18
C THR A 20 -8.94 -3.49 0.04
N ILE A 21 -8.83 -2.46 0.88
CA ILE A 21 -7.57 -1.87 1.32
C ILE A 21 -7.18 -2.52 2.66
N PRO A 22 -5.99 -3.15 2.77
CA PRO A 22 -5.53 -3.75 4.02
C PRO A 22 -5.23 -2.67 5.07
N PRO A 23 -5.35 -2.99 6.37
CA PRO A 23 -5.08 -2.04 7.43
C PRO A 23 -3.58 -1.84 7.65
N THR A 24 -3.23 -0.64 8.08
CA THR A 24 -2.00 -0.40 8.83
C THR A 24 -2.26 -0.72 10.30
N ILE A 25 -1.89 -1.92 10.72
CA ILE A 25 -2.05 -2.39 12.10
C ILE A 25 -1.12 -1.63 13.07
N ASN A 26 -1.49 -1.60 14.35
CA ASN A 26 -0.73 -0.99 15.45
C ASN A 26 -0.59 0.54 15.36
N LEU A 27 -1.51 1.23 14.69
CA LEU A 27 -1.50 2.69 14.57
C LEU A 27 -2.43 3.33 15.61
N ASP A 28 -2.03 3.30 16.88
CA ASP A 28 -2.84 3.80 18.01
C ASP A 28 -2.49 5.23 18.44
N ASN A 29 -1.28 5.67 18.13
CA ASN A 29 -0.77 7.01 18.46
C ASN A 29 -0.19 7.69 17.20
N PRO A 30 -1.05 8.27 16.33
CA PRO A 30 -0.60 8.88 15.09
C PRO A 30 0.25 10.13 15.32
N ASP A 31 1.28 10.30 14.50
CA ASP A 31 2.15 11.48 14.52
C ASP A 31 1.44 12.67 13.81
N PRO A 32 1.41 13.88 14.40
CA PRO A 32 0.82 15.06 13.75
C PRO A 32 1.43 15.43 12.39
N ALA A 33 2.68 15.04 12.12
CA ALA A 33 3.32 15.23 10.81
C ALA A 33 2.92 14.16 9.79
N CYS A 34 2.29 13.08 10.22
CA CYS A 34 1.72 12.03 9.39
C CYS A 34 0.20 12.19 9.38
N ASP A 35 -0.30 13.10 8.54
CA ASP A 35 -1.69 13.54 8.50
C ASP A 35 -2.52 12.95 7.34
N LEU A 36 -1.96 11.98 6.60
CA LEU A 36 -2.66 11.28 5.53
C LEU A 36 -3.59 10.17 6.06
N ASP A 37 -4.36 9.59 5.16
CA ASP A 37 -5.21 8.45 5.47
C ASP A 37 -4.45 7.11 5.33
N TYR A 38 -3.97 6.58 6.45
CA TYR A 38 -3.18 5.34 6.49
C TYR A 38 -4.01 4.06 6.68
N THR A 39 -5.35 4.14 6.69
CA THR A 39 -6.21 2.97 6.97
C THR A 39 -5.84 2.27 8.31
N PRO A 40 -5.87 2.96 9.47
CA PRO A 40 -5.46 2.38 10.74
C PRO A 40 -6.34 1.22 11.18
N ASN A 41 -5.70 0.13 11.61
CA ASN A 41 -6.23 -1.00 12.39
C ASN A 41 -7.35 -1.86 11.76
N VAL A 42 -8.19 -1.31 10.89
CA VAL A 42 -9.34 -1.99 10.28
C VAL A 42 -9.29 -1.84 8.76
N ALA A 43 -9.43 -2.96 8.05
CA ALA A 43 -9.49 -2.96 6.58
C ALA A 43 -10.68 -2.13 6.09
N ARG A 44 -10.58 -1.56 4.88
CA ARG A 44 -11.66 -0.78 4.28
C ARG A 44 -12.01 -1.28 2.90
N GLU A 45 -13.30 -1.43 2.63
CA GLU A 45 -13.80 -1.70 1.29
C GLU A 45 -13.74 -0.42 0.45
N ARG A 46 -13.25 -0.55 -0.78
CA ARG A 46 -13.20 0.52 -1.78
C ARG A 46 -13.10 -0.11 -3.16
N ASP A 47 -13.80 0.46 -4.14
CA ASP A 47 -13.54 0.09 -5.53
C ASP A 47 -12.16 0.60 -5.96
N VAL A 48 -11.15 -0.27 -5.87
CA VAL A 48 -9.76 0.03 -6.17
C VAL A 48 -9.47 -0.37 -7.62
N LYS A 49 -9.25 0.62 -8.48
CA LYS A 49 -8.90 0.40 -9.90
C LYS A 49 -7.41 0.48 -10.18
N ILE A 50 -6.71 1.31 -9.43
CA ILE A 50 -5.30 1.64 -9.64
C ILE A 50 -4.62 1.71 -8.27
N VAL A 51 -3.40 1.18 -8.19
CA VAL A 51 -2.58 1.17 -6.98
C VAL A 51 -1.14 1.53 -7.28
N MET A 52 -0.44 2.06 -6.28
CA MET A 52 0.98 2.38 -6.31
C MET A 52 1.71 1.61 -5.21
N SER A 53 2.80 0.93 -5.55
CA SER A 53 3.72 0.29 -4.60
C SER A 53 5.04 1.05 -4.59
N ASN A 54 5.38 1.68 -3.46
CA ASN A 54 6.61 2.44 -3.29
C ASN A 54 7.67 1.64 -2.54
N SER A 55 8.92 1.74 -2.99
CA SER A 55 10.07 1.11 -2.36
C SER A 55 11.24 2.09 -2.31
N PHE A 56 11.53 2.58 -1.11
CA PHE A 56 12.65 3.50 -0.84
C PHE A 56 13.68 2.78 0.04
N GLY A 57 14.79 2.38 -0.57
CA GLY A 57 15.85 1.58 0.06
C GLY A 57 17.09 2.39 0.40
N PHE A 58 17.93 1.82 1.28
CA PHE A 58 19.26 2.36 1.57
C PHE A 58 20.10 2.55 0.32
N GLY A 59 21.02 3.52 0.35
CA GLY A 59 21.81 3.92 -0.81
C GLY A 59 21.07 4.85 -1.78
N GLY A 60 19.90 5.36 -1.40
CA GLY A 60 19.13 6.30 -2.22
C GLY A 60 18.36 5.63 -3.37
N HIS A 61 18.07 4.34 -3.26
CA HIS A 61 17.33 3.60 -4.28
C HIS A 61 15.83 3.87 -4.13
N ASN A 62 15.23 4.53 -5.13
CA ASN A 62 13.80 4.82 -5.15
C ASN A 62 13.15 4.13 -6.35
N ALA A 63 12.09 3.36 -6.10
CA ALA A 63 11.31 2.69 -7.12
C ALA A 63 9.81 2.78 -6.79
N SER A 64 8.99 2.99 -7.83
CA SER A 64 7.53 3.00 -7.73
C SER A 64 6.96 2.17 -8.87
N LEU A 65 6.03 1.27 -8.54
CA LEU A 65 5.28 0.47 -9.51
C LEU A 65 3.81 0.85 -9.47
N ILE A 66 3.18 0.93 -10.64
CA ILE A 66 1.74 1.20 -10.78
C ILE A 66 1.08 0.00 -11.43
N PHE A 67 -0.02 -0.46 -10.83
CA PHE A 67 -0.86 -1.52 -11.39
C PHE A 67 -2.28 -0.99 -11.59
N GLY A 68 -2.90 -1.37 -12.70
CA GLY A 68 -4.29 -1.05 -13.02
C GLY A 68 -5.09 -2.32 -13.24
N GLN A 69 -6.39 -2.27 -12.95
CA GLN A 69 -7.34 -3.29 -13.37
C GLN A 69 -7.32 -3.40 -14.90
N LEU A 70 -7.30 -4.62 -15.42
CA LEU A 70 -7.43 -4.87 -16.86
C LEU A 70 -8.91 -4.82 -17.25
N ASP A 71 -9.21 -4.16 -18.36
CA ASP A 71 -10.55 -4.07 -18.95
C ASP A 71 -11.02 -5.40 -19.57
#